data_AF-A0A0D3IEU7-F1
#
_entry.id   AF-A0A0D3IEU7-F1
#
_cell.length_a   1.000
_cell.length_b   1.000
_cell.length_c   1.000
_cell.angle_alpha   90.00
_cell.angle_beta   90.00
_cell.angle_gamma   90.00
#
_symmetry.space_group_name_H-M   'P 1'
#
loop_
_entity.id
_entity.type
_entity.pdbx_description
1 polymer ?
#
loop_
_entity_poly.entity_id
_entity_poly.type
_entity_poly.pdbx_seq_one_letter_code
_entity_poly.pdbx_strand_id
1 'polypeptide(L)'
;SGTDGSYDDSGATGAGAVVYILDTGVRVSHEDFGGRAEAGWSAETSQCNGHGTHCASTAGGSNHGVAEGTIIVTVQAVLNCAPRARGSHAGIIAGIEWAVDDAKERGLPAIISMSLGTNQVGVFDDAIRAAYDEGVLTIAAAGNSNDDACGYSPASVPLAVTVGSTTQSDSKSPFSSHGPCVDIQAPGSRITAAWVGSDSDTATISGTSMACPHVAGVAAQIRAMRPDLAPDQVTAALLCFATPDAISGLPSDTANKLLFN
;
A
#
# COMPACT_ATOMS: atom_id res chain seq x y z
N SER A 1 -13.61 5.02 3.78
CA SER A 1 -14.50 5.48 4.87
C SER A 1 -15.12 4.27 5.56
N GLY A 2 -15.46 4.43 6.84
CA GLY A 2 -16.22 3.44 7.61
C GLY A 2 -17.68 3.35 7.13
N THR A 3 -18.56 2.81 7.97
CA THR A 3 -20.00 2.64 7.65
C THR A 3 -20.82 3.92 7.77
N ASP A 4 -20.22 5.01 8.25
CA ASP A 4 -20.84 6.33 8.46
C ASP A 4 -20.95 7.19 7.20
N GLY A 5 -20.29 6.77 6.11
CA GLY A 5 -20.33 7.48 4.82
C GLY A 5 -19.49 8.76 4.79
N SER A 6 -18.69 9.02 5.83
CA SER A 6 -17.74 10.13 5.90
C SER A 6 -16.30 9.64 6.06
N TYR A 7 -15.36 10.46 5.62
CA TYR A 7 -13.95 10.32 5.96
C TYR A 7 -13.49 11.68 6.46
N ASP A 8 -13.06 11.73 7.71
CA ASP A 8 -12.47 12.92 8.32
C ASP A 8 -10.98 12.63 8.48
N ASP A 9 -10.15 13.36 7.73
CA ASP A 9 -8.71 13.27 7.82
C ASP A 9 -8.13 14.20 8.89
N SER A 10 -8.98 14.98 9.60
CA SER A 10 -8.59 16.00 10.58
C SER A 10 -7.56 17.00 10.04
N GLY A 11 -7.52 17.22 8.73
CA GLY A 11 -6.55 18.07 8.04
C GLY A 11 -5.18 17.40 7.83
N ALA A 12 -5.01 16.13 8.18
CA ALA A 12 -3.81 15.35 7.93
C ALA A 12 -3.81 14.86 6.47
N THR A 13 -3.68 15.76 5.51
CA THR A 13 -3.78 15.40 4.08
C THR A 13 -2.59 14.57 3.57
N GLY A 14 -1.50 14.46 4.33
CA GLY A 14 -0.25 13.83 3.85
C GLY A 14 0.61 14.74 2.96
N ALA A 15 0.27 16.02 2.84
CA ALA A 15 1.08 16.99 2.10
C ALA A 15 2.51 17.08 2.65
N GLY A 16 3.49 16.92 1.76
CA GLY A 16 4.91 16.89 2.12
C GLY A 16 5.48 15.48 2.30
N ALA A 17 4.68 14.42 2.18
CA ALA A 17 5.14 13.04 2.07
C ALA A 17 5.03 12.51 0.63
N VAL A 18 5.76 11.43 0.35
CA VAL A 18 5.75 10.72 -0.93
C VAL A 18 5.33 9.27 -0.72
N VAL A 19 4.40 8.79 -1.54
CA VAL A 19 4.04 7.36 -1.61
C VAL A 19 4.48 6.81 -2.97
N TYR A 20 5.45 5.90 -2.93
CA TYR A 20 5.88 5.13 -4.09
C TYR A 20 4.96 3.94 -4.28
N ILE A 21 4.27 3.91 -5.42
CA ILE A 21 3.36 2.83 -5.79
C ILE A 21 4.14 1.83 -6.64
N LEU A 22 4.67 0.79 -5.97
CA LEU A 22 5.44 -0.27 -6.62
C LEU A 22 4.48 -1.36 -7.12
N ASP A 23 4.04 -1.22 -8.36
CA ASP A 23 2.92 -1.98 -8.92
C ASP A 23 2.99 -2.07 -10.46
N THR A 24 1.85 -2.11 -11.16
CA THR A 24 1.69 -2.22 -12.61
C THR A 24 1.83 -0.90 -13.36
N GLY A 25 2.24 0.16 -12.67
CA GLY A 25 2.19 1.54 -13.17
C GLY A 25 0.90 2.28 -12.80
N VAL A 26 0.98 3.61 -12.81
CA VAL A 26 -0.13 4.52 -12.48
C VAL A 26 -0.47 5.37 -13.71
N ARG A 27 -1.76 5.51 -14.00
CA ARG A 27 -2.27 6.52 -14.95
C ARG A 27 -2.18 7.90 -14.33
N VAL A 28 -1.01 8.52 -14.39
CA VAL A 28 -0.72 9.79 -13.69
C VAL A 28 -1.62 10.96 -14.11
N SER A 29 -2.23 10.89 -15.31
CA SER A 29 -3.16 11.90 -15.82
C SER A 29 -4.58 11.81 -15.23
N HIS A 30 -4.89 10.77 -14.44
CA HIS A 30 -6.22 10.58 -13.89
C HIS A 30 -6.62 11.76 -12.99
N GLU A 31 -7.85 12.26 -13.14
CA GLU A 31 -8.34 13.48 -12.49
C GLU A 31 -8.29 13.40 -10.97
N ASP A 32 -8.47 12.20 -10.44
CA ASP A 32 -8.38 11.89 -9.01
C ASP A 32 -7.02 12.29 -8.38
N PHE A 33 -5.94 12.36 -9.16
CA PHE A 33 -4.64 12.78 -8.65
C PHE A 33 -4.42 14.29 -8.68
N GLY A 34 -5.20 15.05 -9.44
CA GLY A 34 -5.07 16.52 -9.51
C GLY A 34 -3.65 17.02 -9.87
N GLY A 35 -2.86 16.21 -10.59
CA GLY A 35 -1.46 16.50 -10.93
C GLY A 35 -0.41 16.12 -9.88
N ARG A 36 -0.79 15.49 -8.76
CA ARG A 36 0.12 15.02 -7.70
C ARG A 36 0.74 13.64 -7.98
N ALA A 37 0.26 12.93 -9.00
CA ALA A 37 0.86 11.69 -9.46
C ALA A 37 1.94 11.98 -10.52
N GLU A 38 3.12 11.43 -10.31
CA GLU A 38 4.31 11.65 -11.13
C GLU A 38 4.80 10.35 -11.76
N ALA A 39 5.38 10.47 -12.95
CA ALA A 39 6.11 9.37 -13.57
C ALA A 39 7.41 9.12 -12.77
N GLY A 40 7.68 7.86 -12.46
CA GLY A 40 8.93 7.42 -11.86
C GLY A 40 9.58 6.33 -12.70
N TRP A 41 10.10 5.30 -12.06
CA TRP A 41 10.76 4.19 -12.74
C TRP A 41 9.78 3.19 -13.35
N SER A 42 10.22 2.55 -14.43
CA SER A 42 9.50 1.45 -15.05
C SER A 42 10.43 0.43 -15.70
N ALA A 43 10.12 -0.85 -15.49
CA ALA A 43 10.70 -1.96 -16.25
C ALA A 43 9.99 -2.23 -17.58
N GLU A 44 8.94 -1.47 -17.94
CA GLU A 44 8.09 -1.67 -19.12
C GLU A 44 7.58 -0.32 -19.67
N THR A 45 7.00 -0.28 -20.87
CA THR A 45 6.42 0.96 -21.42
C THR A 45 4.89 1.00 -21.42
N SER A 46 4.20 -0.13 -21.20
CA SER A 46 2.72 -0.19 -21.25
C SER A 46 2.09 0.02 -19.88
N GLN A 47 1.13 0.94 -19.75
CA GLN A 47 0.33 1.19 -18.54
C GLN A 47 -1.14 0.84 -18.79
N CYS A 48 -1.46 -0.46 -18.75
CA CYS A 48 -2.74 -0.98 -19.27
C CYS A 48 -3.50 -1.89 -18.29
N ASN A 49 -2.95 -2.17 -17.10
CA ASN A 49 -3.58 -3.08 -16.14
C ASN A 49 -4.66 -2.39 -15.29
N GLY A 50 -4.32 -1.25 -14.67
CA GLY A 50 -5.20 -0.49 -13.79
C GLY A 50 -5.01 -0.76 -12.30
N HIS A 51 -4.45 -1.91 -11.91
CA HIS A 51 -4.22 -2.25 -10.50
C HIS A 51 -3.37 -1.20 -9.76
N GLY A 52 -2.28 -0.73 -10.36
CA GLY A 52 -1.43 0.33 -9.78
C GLY A 52 -2.15 1.68 -9.65
N THR A 53 -2.95 2.08 -10.65
CA THR A 53 -3.80 3.29 -10.57
C THR A 53 -4.80 3.20 -9.42
N HIS A 54 -5.40 2.02 -9.22
CA HIS A 54 -6.36 1.78 -8.14
C HIS A 54 -5.70 1.89 -6.76
N CYS A 55 -4.52 1.27 -6.59
CA CYS A 55 -3.75 1.36 -5.36
C CYS A 55 -3.28 2.80 -5.08
N ALA A 56 -2.80 3.50 -6.10
CA ALA A 56 -2.41 4.90 -6.01
C ALA A 56 -3.57 5.81 -5.55
N SER A 57 -4.74 5.63 -6.16
CA SER A 57 -5.95 6.39 -5.82
C SER A 57 -6.43 6.09 -4.41
N THR A 58 -6.35 4.84 -3.95
CA THR A 58 -6.67 4.50 -2.55
C THR A 58 -5.69 5.11 -1.56
N ALA A 59 -4.41 5.24 -1.91
CA ALA A 59 -3.41 5.85 -1.05
C ALA A 59 -3.57 7.38 -0.95
N GLY A 60 -3.80 8.07 -2.07
CA GLY A 60 -3.78 9.53 -2.11
C GLY A 60 -4.57 10.21 -3.22
N GLY A 61 -5.56 9.54 -3.81
CA GLY A 61 -6.55 10.17 -4.67
C GLY A 61 -7.38 11.22 -3.93
N SER A 62 -7.93 12.19 -4.65
CA SER A 62 -8.69 13.31 -4.07
C SER A 62 -10.11 12.90 -3.66
N ASN A 63 -10.71 11.93 -4.35
CA ASN A 63 -12.05 11.42 -4.04
C ASN A 63 -12.04 10.08 -3.28
N HIS A 64 -10.96 9.32 -3.41
CA HIS A 64 -10.86 7.94 -2.93
C HIS A 64 -9.67 7.68 -2.01
N GLY A 65 -8.79 8.65 -1.84
CA GLY A 65 -7.54 8.49 -1.12
C GLY A 65 -7.65 8.76 0.37
N VAL A 66 -6.75 8.15 1.12
CA VAL A 66 -6.54 8.42 2.54
C VAL A 66 -5.72 9.71 2.73
N ALA A 67 -4.63 9.89 1.96
CA ALA A 67 -3.74 11.03 2.04
C ALA A 67 -3.86 11.93 0.80
N GLU A 68 -4.94 12.71 0.70
CA GLU A 68 -5.30 13.52 -0.48
C GLU A 68 -4.31 14.64 -0.85
N GLY A 69 -3.32 14.93 -0.01
CA GLY A 69 -2.26 15.90 -0.24
C GLY A 69 -0.90 15.28 -0.57
N THR A 70 -0.76 13.95 -0.48
CA THR A 70 0.52 13.28 -0.73
C THR A 70 0.94 13.36 -2.20
N ILE A 71 2.25 13.33 -2.44
CA ILE A 71 2.82 13.07 -3.77
C ILE A 71 2.76 11.56 -4.03
N ILE A 72 2.36 11.17 -5.23
CA ILE A 72 2.33 9.78 -5.67
C ILE A 72 3.38 9.60 -6.75
N VAL A 73 4.30 8.64 -6.58
CA VAL A 73 5.30 8.32 -7.61
C VAL A 73 5.09 6.89 -8.07
N THR A 74 4.92 6.69 -9.38
CA THR A 74 4.80 5.35 -9.95
C THR A 74 6.15 4.64 -10.00
N VAL A 75 6.19 3.39 -9.53
CA VAL A 75 7.32 2.48 -9.69
C VAL A 75 6.80 1.21 -10.36
N GLN A 76 6.87 1.16 -11.68
CA GLN A 76 6.28 0.07 -12.45
C GLN A 76 7.24 -1.13 -12.53
N ALA A 77 7.10 -2.05 -11.56
CA ALA A 77 7.88 -3.27 -11.49
C ALA A 77 7.08 -4.53 -11.87
N VAL A 78 5.75 -4.43 -11.89
CA VAL A 78 4.85 -5.51 -12.33
C VAL A 78 4.46 -5.24 -13.78
N LEU A 79 4.71 -6.21 -14.65
CA LEU A 79 4.63 -6.01 -16.09
C LEU A 79 3.38 -6.67 -16.68
N ASN A 80 3.02 -6.20 -17.88
CA ASN A 80 1.91 -6.63 -18.73
C ASN A 80 0.49 -6.22 -18.29
N CYS A 81 -0.45 -6.33 -19.25
CA CYS A 81 -1.86 -5.94 -19.09
C CYS A 81 -2.75 -7.05 -18.51
N ALA A 82 -2.21 -8.21 -18.15
CA ALA A 82 -3.02 -9.34 -17.72
C ALA A 82 -3.52 -9.15 -16.29
N PRO A 83 -4.74 -9.61 -15.92
CA PRO A 83 -5.26 -9.48 -14.56
C PRO A 83 -4.39 -10.10 -13.45
N ARG A 84 -3.44 -10.98 -13.82
CA ARG A 84 -2.40 -11.55 -12.93
C ARG A 84 -1.01 -11.19 -13.45
N ALA A 85 -0.82 -9.91 -13.68
CA ALA A 85 0.44 -9.32 -14.11
C ALA A 85 1.58 -9.74 -13.17
N ARG A 86 2.79 -9.88 -13.73
CA ARG A 86 3.96 -10.38 -12.99
C ARG A 86 5.17 -9.51 -13.27
N GLY A 87 5.93 -9.22 -12.23
CA GLY A 87 7.28 -8.68 -12.33
C GLY A 87 8.31 -9.78 -12.16
N SER A 88 9.52 -9.56 -12.66
CA SER A 88 10.66 -10.37 -12.23
C SER A 88 11.09 -9.94 -10.82
N HIS A 89 11.61 -10.86 -10.01
CA HIS A 89 12.11 -10.50 -8.67
C HIS A 89 13.22 -9.44 -8.76
N ALA A 90 14.11 -9.54 -9.75
CA ALA A 90 15.14 -8.54 -10.01
C ALA A 90 14.55 -7.16 -10.36
N GLY A 91 13.46 -7.10 -11.14
CA GLY A 91 12.76 -5.85 -11.45
C GLY A 91 12.07 -5.24 -10.24
N ILE A 92 11.50 -6.06 -9.36
CA ILE A 92 10.91 -5.57 -8.10
C ILE A 92 12.00 -5.01 -7.18
N ILE A 93 13.13 -5.71 -7.03
CA ILE A 93 14.28 -5.23 -6.26
C ILE A 93 14.80 -3.91 -6.83
N ALA A 94 15.01 -3.82 -8.15
CA ALA A 94 15.46 -2.59 -8.80
C ALA A 94 14.46 -1.43 -8.62
N GLY A 95 13.15 -1.73 -8.58
CA GLY A 95 12.13 -0.73 -8.27
C GLY A 95 12.21 -0.22 -6.83
N ILE A 96 12.47 -1.10 -5.87
CA ILE A 96 12.69 -0.71 -4.45
C ILE A 96 13.93 0.19 -4.35
N GLU A 97 15.05 -0.24 -4.94
CA GLU A 97 16.31 0.52 -4.93
C GLU A 97 16.13 1.91 -5.55
N TRP A 98 15.47 1.99 -6.71
CA TRP A 98 15.18 3.27 -7.36
C TRP A 98 14.30 4.18 -6.51
N ALA A 99 13.26 3.64 -5.86
CA ALA A 99 12.38 4.42 -4.99
C ALA A 99 13.14 5.02 -3.80
N VAL A 100 14.10 4.29 -3.24
CA VAL A 100 14.96 4.77 -2.15
C VAL A 100 15.88 5.89 -2.64
N ASP A 101 16.48 5.76 -3.81
CA ASP A 101 17.34 6.80 -4.38
C ASP A 101 16.57 8.08 -4.70
N ASP A 102 15.39 7.97 -5.32
CA ASP A 102 14.52 9.11 -5.59
C ASP A 102 14.02 9.77 -4.29
N ALA A 103 13.69 8.97 -3.25
CA ALA A 103 13.28 9.51 -1.95
C ALA A 103 14.38 10.35 -1.30
N LYS A 104 15.64 9.89 -1.38
CA LYS A 104 16.82 10.62 -0.90
C LYS A 104 17.04 11.92 -1.67
N GLU A 105 16.89 11.89 -3.00
CA GLU A 105 17.03 13.08 -3.84
C GLU A 105 15.96 14.14 -3.51
N ARG A 106 14.72 13.70 -3.26
CA ARG A 106 13.62 14.59 -2.84
C ARG A 106 13.81 15.13 -1.43
N GLY A 107 14.46 14.37 -0.55
CA GLY A 107 14.62 14.73 0.86
C GLY A 107 13.28 14.82 1.61
N LEU A 108 12.26 14.08 1.15
CA LEU A 108 10.93 14.04 1.74
C LEU A 108 10.68 12.70 2.45
N PRO A 109 9.84 12.66 3.49
CA PRO A 109 9.39 11.42 4.08
C PRO A 109 8.72 10.51 3.04
N ALA A 110 9.16 9.25 2.97
CA ALA A 110 8.75 8.32 1.93
C ALA A 110 8.17 7.01 2.49
N ILE A 111 7.17 6.48 1.77
CA ILE A 111 6.54 5.18 1.98
C ILE A 111 6.57 4.42 0.65
N ILE A 112 6.88 3.12 0.66
CA ILE A 112 6.68 2.22 -0.49
C ILE A 112 5.44 1.37 -0.22
N SER A 113 4.46 1.42 -1.12
CA SER A 113 3.29 0.54 -1.10
C SER A 113 3.46 -0.60 -2.11
N MET A 114 3.50 -1.84 -1.61
CA MET A 114 3.71 -3.06 -2.40
C MET A 114 2.47 -3.95 -2.37
N SER A 115 1.55 -3.70 -3.30
CA SER A 115 0.32 -4.48 -3.47
C SER A 115 0.53 -5.75 -4.31
N LEU A 116 1.63 -6.47 -4.06
CA LEU A 116 2.09 -7.64 -4.80
C LEU A 116 2.63 -8.72 -3.85
N GLY A 117 2.89 -9.92 -4.37
CA GLY A 117 3.52 -10.97 -3.58
C GLY A 117 3.97 -12.17 -4.39
N THR A 118 4.87 -12.96 -3.80
CA THR A 118 5.41 -14.21 -4.33
C THR A 118 5.55 -15.24 -3.22
N ASN A 119 5.56 -16.53 -3.54
CA ASN A 119 5.81 -17.60 -2.59
C ASN A 119 7.31 -17.89 -2.38
N GLN A 120 8.20 -17.13 -3.03
CA GLN A 120 9.63 -17.18 -2.76
C GLN A 120 9.94 -16.31 -1.52
N VAL A 121 9.73 -16.89 -0.34
CA VAL A 121 10.05 -16.27 0.95
C VAL A 121 11.51 -15.82 0.99
N GLY A 122 11.80 -14.65 1.56
CA GLY A 122 13.16 -14.12 1.69
C GLY A 122 13.65 -13.27 0.52
N VAL A 123 12.97 -13.28 -0.64
CA VAL A 123 13.52 -12.74 -1.89
C VAL A 123 13.66 -11.21 -1.89
N PHE A 124 12.89 -10.50 -1.05
CA PHE A 124 12.92 -9.03 -0.96
C PHE A 124 13.50 -8.50 0.37
N ASP A 125 13.91 -9.39 1.28
CA ASP A 125 14.30 -9.02 2.65
C ASP A 125 15.46 -8.01 2.68
N ASP A 126 16.48 -8.23 1.85
CA ASP A 126 17.66 -7.37 1.82
C ASP A 126 17.34 -5.99 1.23
N ALA A 127 16.54 -5.95 0.16
CA ALA A 127 16.12 -4.69 -0.46
C ALA A 127 15.22 -3.87 0.48
N ILE A 128 14.26 -4.52 1.15
CA ILE A 128 13.37 -3.85 2.11
C ILE A 128 14.13 -3.42 3.36
N ARG A 129 15.09 -4.21 3.84
CA ARG A 129 15.98 -3.78 4.94
C ARG A 129 16.80 -2.56 4.55
N ALA A 130 17.39 -2.53 3.36
CA ALA A 130 18.12 -1.37 2.88
C ALA A 130 17.21 -0.14 2.77
N ALA A 131 15.98 -0.29 2.26
CA ALA A 131 15.01 0.80 2.22
C ALA A 131 14.66 1.30 3.63
N TYR A 132 14.44 0.39 4.58
CA TYR A 132 14.14 0.68 5.97
C TYR A 132 15.29 1.44 6.66
N ASP A 133 16.54 1.02 6.46
CA ASP A 133 17.73 1.66 7.04
C ASP A 133 17.92 3.09 6.50
N GLU A 134 17.44 3.35 5.27
CA GLU A 134 17.41 4.67 4.65
C GLU A 134 16.16 5.49 5.01
N GLY A 135 15.36 4.99 5.95
CA GLY A 135 14.19 5.67 6.48
C GLY A 135 12.95 5.56 5.59
N VAL A 136 12.91 4.65 4.62
CA VAL A 136 11.77 4.42 3.73
C VAL A 136 10.98 3.20 4.22
N LEU A 137 9.78 3.43 4.77
CA LEU A 137 8.93 2.35 5.29
C LEU A 137 8.21 1.62 4.15
N THR A 138 8.23 0.29 4.17
CA THR A 138 7.49 -0.55 3.22
C THR A 138 6.19 -1.04 3.83
N ILE A 139 5.09 -0.88 3.12
CA ILE A 139 3.77 -1.45 3.42
C ILE A 139 3.48 -2.53 2.38
N ALA A 140 3.10 -3.72 2.83
CA ALA A 140 2.96 -4.91 1.99
C ALA A 140 1.59 -5.56 2.14
N ALA A 141 1.05 -6.10 1.04
CA ALA A 141 -0.17 -6.91 1.07
C ALA A 141 0.11 -8.32 1.65
N ALA A 142 -0.76 -8.81 2.55
CA ALA A 142 -0.58 -10.12 3.19
C ALA A 142 -0.77 -11.33 2.25
N GLY A 143 -1.55 -11.18 1.17
CA GLY A 143 -1.87 -12.26 0.24
C GLY A 143 -3.36 -12.62 0.22
N ASN A 144 -3.80 -13.26 -0.86
CA ASN A 144 -5.21 -13.52 -1.16
C ASN A 144 -5.54 -15.03 -1.25
N SER A 145 -4.80 -15.86 -0.49
CA SER A 145 -4.90 -17.33 -0.56
C SER A 145 -5.64 -17.96 0.63
N ASN A 146 -6.08 -17.15 1.61
CA ASN A 146 -6.72 -17.62 2.85
C ASN A 146 -5.88 -18.66 3.61
N ASP A 147 -4.61 -18.35 3.79
CA ASP A 147 -3.57 -19.19 4.39
C ASP A 147 -2.57 -18.33 5.18
N ASP A 148 -1.46 -18.92 5.62
CA ASP A 148 -0.43 -18.23 6.40
C ASP A 148 0.36 -17.22 5.54
N ALA A 149 0.26 -15.93 5.90
CA ALA A 149 0.97 -14.84 5.25
C ALA A 149 2.50 -14.98 5.34
N CYS A 150 3.01 -15.72 6.33
CA CYS A 150 4.44 -16.01 6.45
C CYS A 150 4.98 -16.86 5.29
N GLY A 151 4.11 -17.50 4.50
CA GLY A 151 4.47 -18.22 3.28
C GLY A 151 4.78 -17.35 2.06
N TYR A 152 4.72 -16.02 2.19
CA TYR A 152 4.86 -15.09 1.06
C TYR A 152 5.88 -13.99 1.33
N SER A 153 6.48 -13.44 0.27
CA SER A 153 7.31 -12.24 0.31
C SER A 153 6.67 -11.16 -0.60
N PRO A 154 6.61 -9.87 -0.18
CA PRO A 154 7.22 -9.30 1.04
C PRO A 154 6.42 -9.46 2.33
N ALA A 155 5.26 -10.14 2.34
CA ALA A 155 4.40 -10.27 3.52
C ALA A 155 5.09 -10.85 4.78
N SER A 156 6.10 -11.70 4.62
CA SER A 156 6.88 -12.29 5.73
C SER A 156 8.04 -11.42 6.22
N VAL A 157 8.31 -10.27 5.59
CA VAL A 157 9.47 -9.42 5.90
C VAL A 157 9.20 -8.65 7.20
N PRO A 158 9.93 -8.89 8.30
CA PRO A 158 9.60 -8.29 9.59
C PRO A 158 9.74 -6.76 9.67
N LEU A 159 10.47 -6.16 8.72
CA LEU A 159 10.66 -4.70 8.61
C LEU A 159 9.62 -4.02 7.71
N ALA A 160 8.75 -4.78 7.05
CA ALA A 160 7.58 -4.26 6.37
C ALA A 160 6.37 -4.29 7.32
N VAL A 161 5.37 -3.44 7.06
CA VAL A 161 4.05 -3.56 7.68
C VAL A 161 3.17 -4.38 6.75
N THR A 162 2.76 -5.56 7.20
CA THR A 162 1.96 -6.48 6.41
C THR A 162 0.47 -6.33 6.72
N VAL A 163 -0.31 -6.15 5.65
CA VAL A 163 -1.70 -5.70 5.74
C VAL A 163 -2.67 -6.79 5.27
N GLY A 164 -3.50 -7.24 6.21
CA GLY A 164 -4.65 -8.11 5.95
C GLY A 164 -5.88 -7.32 5.47
N SER A 165 -6.85 -8.03 4.90
CA SER A 165 -8.04 -7.42 4.30
C SER A 165 -9.30 -7.70 5.10
N THR A 166 -10.12 -6.67 5.28
CA THR A 166 -11.45 -6.75 5.89
C THR A 166 -12.56 -6.41 4.90
N THR A 167 -13.76 -6.85 5.25
CA THR A 167 -15.01 -6.43 4.62
C THR A 167 -15.63 -5.26 5.39
N GLN A 168 -16.63 -4.62 4.79
CA GLN A 168 -17.39 -3.53 5.42
C GLN A 168 -18.19 -3.97 6.67
N SER A 169 -18.31 -5.27 6.93
CA SER A 169 -18.98 -5.80 8.12
C SER A 169 -18.02 -6.12 9.28
N ASP A 170 -16.83 -5.52 9.29
CA ASP A 170 -15.75 -5.80 10.24
C ASP A 170 -15.47 -7.31 10.40
N SER A 171 -15.36 -7.98 9.26
CA SER A 171 -14.98 -9.39 9.17
C SER A 171 -13.76 -9.56 8.28
N LYS A 172 -12.92 -10.55 8.58
CA LYS A 172 -11.82 -10.95 7.70
C LYS A 172 -12.38 -11.23 6.31
N SER A 173 -11.79 -10.62 5.27
CA SER A 173 -12.13 -10.96 3.90
C SER A 173 -11.93 -12.46 3.66
N PRO A 174 -12.85 -13.17 2.97
CA PRO A 174 -12.75 -14.62 2.81
C PRO A 174 -11.44 -15.09 2.15
N PHE A 175 -10.81 -14.25 1.34
CA PHE A 175 -9.55 -14.51 0.66
C PHE A 175 -8.31 -14.10 1.47
N SER A 176 -8.44 -13.25 2.50
CA SER A 176 -7.26 -12.66 3.16
C SER A 176 -6.41 -13.76 3.81
N SER A 177 -5.15 -13.83 3.41
CA SER A 177 -4.12 -14.52 4.18
C SER A 177 -3.99 -13.84 5.56
N HIS A 178 -3.49 -14.59 6.53
CA HIS A 178 -3.59 -14.33 7.96
C HIS A 178 -2.39 -14.95 8.70
N GLY A 179 -2.35 -14.86 10.02
CA GLY A 179 -1.30 -15.45 10.85
C GLY A 179 -0.33 -14.41 11.42
N PRO A 180 0.78 -14.86 12.02
CA PRO A 180 1.64 -14.01 12.85
C PRO A 180 2.46 -12.99 12.05
N CYS A 181 2.58 -13.14 10.73
CA CYS A 181 3.24 -12.14 9.88
C CYS A 181 2.32 -10.99 9.47
N VAL A 182 1.05 -10.96 9.91
CA VAL A 182 0.15 -9.84 9.63
C VAL A 182 0.13 -8.88 10.82
N ASP A 183 0.49 -7.62 10.59
CA ASP A 183 0.58 -6.59 11.64
C ASP A 183 -0.75 -5.86 11.87
N ILE A 184 -1.49 -5.60 10.79
CA ILE A 184 -2.68 -4.76 10.80
C ILE A 184 -3.69 -5.17 9.72
N GLN A 185 -4.95 -4.85 9.95
CA GLN A 185 -6.07 -5.08 9.04
C GLN A 185 -6.56 -3.75 8.46
N ALA A 186 -6.96 -3.73 7.20
CA ALA A 186 -7.59 -2.57 6.58
C ALA A 186 -8.68 -2.96 5.57
N PRO A 187 -9.59 -2.04 5.20
CA PRO A 187 -10.62 -2.30 4.20
C PRO A 187 -10.01 -2.77 2.88
N GLY A 188 -10.39 -3.96 2.40
CA GLY A 188 -9.89 -4.49 1.13
C GLY A 188 -10.90 -5.27 0.30
N SER A 189 -12.12 -5.48 0.80
CA SER A 189 -13.22 -6.01 -0.03
C SER A 189 -14.08 -4.88 -0.58
N ARG A 190 -14.36 -4.93 -1.89
CA ARG A 190 -15.21 -3.98 -2.63
C ARG A 190 -14.77 -2.52 -2.48
N ILE A 191 -13.48 -2.28 -2.71
CA ILE A 191 -12.90 -0.93 -2.68
C ILE A 191 -13.02 -0.28 -4.05
N THR A 192 -13.63 0.90 -4.09
CA THR A 192 -13.78 1.73 -5.29
C THR A 192 -12.67 2.78 -5.32
N ALA A 193 -11.95 2.84 -6.43
CA ALA A 193 -10.89 3.83 -6.67
C ALA A 193 -10.71 4.04 -8.18
N ALA A 194 -9.83 4.98 -8.57
CA ALA A 194 -9.52 5.27 -9.96
C ALA A 194 -9.04 4.04 -10.75
N TRP A 195 -9.29 4.06 -12.07
CA TRP A 195 -8.89 2.99 -12.98
C TRP A 195 -8.20 3.54 -14.23
N VAL A 196 -7.70 2.67 -15.10
CA VAL A 196 -6.84 3.06 -16.23
C VAL A 196 -7.61 3.40 -17.52
N GLY A 197 -8.90 3.07 -17.60
CA GLY A 197 -9.68 3.14 -18.84
C GLY A 197 -9.85 4.56 -19.40
N SER A 198 -9.97 5.56 -18.53
CA SER A 198 -9.96 6.99 -18.87
C SER A 198 -9.43 7.80 -17.67
N ASP A 199 -9.32 9.13 -17.80
CA ASP A 199 -8.92 10.01 -16.69
C ASP A 199 -10.01 10.20 -15.63
N SER A 200 -11.19 9.59 -15.79
CA SER A 200 -12.32 9.65 -14.85
C SER A 200 -12.90 8.26 -14.53
N ASP A 201 -12.20 7.19 -14.96
CA ASP A 201 -12.67 5.82 -14.82
C ASP A 201 -12.48 5.32 -13.38
N THR A 202 -13.38 4.47 -12.92
CA THR A 202 -13.28 3.88 -11.59
C THR A 202 -13.58 2.39 -11.64
N ALA A 203 -13.01 1.64 -10.70
CA ALA A 203 -13.27 0.22 -10.56
C ALA A 203 -13.48 -0.15 -9.10
N THR A 204 -14.39 -1.10 -8.86
CA THR A 204 -14.59 -1.71 -7.55
C THR A 204 -14.02 -3.12 -7.54
N ILE A 205 -12.90 -3.32 -6.85
CA ILE A 205 -12.19 -4.61 -6.77
C ILE A 205 -11.92 -5.01 -5.33
N SER A 206 -11.37 -6.20 -5.12
CA SER A 206 -11.11 -6.75 -3.79
C SER A 206 -9.74 -7.43 -3.73
N GLY A 207 -9.06 -7.27 -2.61
CA GLY A 207 -7.78 -7.90 -2.32
C GLY A 207 -7.09 -7.26 -1.11
N THR A 208 -6.11 -7.96 -0.52
CA THR A 208 -5.12 -7.33 0.37
C THR A 208 -4.35 -6.22 -0.33
N SER A 209 -4.25 -6.30 -1.66
CA SER A 209 -3.75 -5.22 -2.53
C SER A 209 -4.55 -3.92 -2.40
N MET A 210 -5.84 -3.97 -2.04
CA MET A 210 -6.66 -2.77 -1.80
C MET A 210 -6.60 -2.32 -0.33
N ALA A 211 -6.28 -3.24 0.59
CA ALA A 211 -6.07 -2.91 2.01
C ALA A 211 -4.71 -2.21 2.24
N CYS A 212 -3.64 -2.71 1.61
CA CYS A 212 -2.30 -2.16 1.64
C CYS A 212 -2.22 -0.62 1.45
N PRO A 213 -2.81 -0.04 0.38
CA PRO A 213 -2.72 1.40 0.13
C PRO A 213 -3.47 2.27 1.15
N HIS A 214 -4.48 1.74 1.87
CA HIS A 214 -5.08 2.48 2.98
C HIS A 214 -4.04 2.72 4.09
N VAL A 215 -3.30 1.68 4.47
CA VAL A 215 -2.24 1.77 5.49
C VAL A 215 -1.09 2.65 5.01
N ALA A 216 -0.72 2.56 3.72
CA ALA A 216 0.28 3.44 3.13
C ALA A 216 -0.13 4.91 3.16
N GLY A 217 -1.41 5.21 2.93
CA GLY A 217 -1.96 6.55 3.09
C GLY A 217 -1.83 7.06 4.53
N VAL A 218 -2.28 6.29 5.53
CA VAL A 218 -2.16 6.71 6.95
C VAL A 218 -0.69 6.87 7.36
N ALA A 219 0.20 6.00 6.89
CA ALA A 219 1.64 6.14 7.12
C ALA A 219 2.18 7.45 6.53
N ALA A 220 1.72 7.86 5.34
CA ALA A 220 2.06 9.14 4.73
C ALA A 220 1.51 10.34 5.54
N GLN A 221 0.28 10.25 6.06
CA GLN A 221 -0.28 11.28 6.95
C GLN A 221 0.57 11.45 8.22
N ILE A 222 0.93 10.34 8.87
CA ILE A 222 1.80 10.34 10.05
C ILE A 222 3.15 10.99 9.73
N ARG A 223 3.78 10.60 8.63
CA ARG A 223 5.10 11.12 8.24
C ARG A 223 5.07 12.57 7.75
N ALA A 224 3.97 13.03 7.16
CA ALA A 224 3.80 14.43 6.82
C ALA A 224 3.72 15.32 8.09
N MET A 225 2.99 14.86 9.11
CA MET A 225 2.90 15.57 10.40
C MET A 225 4.19 15.49 11.21
N ARG A 226 4.90 14.36 11.11
CA ARG A 226 6.11 14.06 11.88
C ARG A 226 7.20 13.47 10.96
N PRO A 227 7.83 14.32 10.14
CA PRO A 227 8.83 13.89 9.16
C PRO A 227 10.08 13.27 9.79
N ASP A 228 10.33 13.58 11.07
CA ASP A 228 11.45 13.08 11.87
C ASP A 228 11.29 11.63 12.32
N LEU A 229 10.09 11.04 12.23
CA LEU A 229 9.89 9.66 12.67
C LEU A 229 10.59 8.67 11.76
N ALA A 230 11.34 7.76 12.40
CA ALA A 230 11.91 6.59 11.76
C ALA A 230 10.82 5.53 11.46
N PRO A 231 11.08 4.59 10.53
CA PRO A 231 10.11 3.57 10.15
C PRO A 231 9.50 2.75 11.30
N ASP A 232 10.28 2.35 12.31
CA ASP A 232 9.76 1.68 13.52
C ASP A 232 8.74 2.55 14.28
N GLN A 233 9.00 3.84 14.40
CA GLN A 233 8.13 4.76 15.11
C GLN A 233 6.81 4.99 14.36
N VAL A 234 6.85 5.02 13.03
CA VAL A 234 5.65 5.08 12.18
C VAL A 234 4.84 3.78 12.33
N THR A 235 5.50 2.62 12.27
CA THR A 235 4.86 1.32 12.52
C THR A 235 4.22 1.27 13.91
N ALA A 236 4.94 1.70 14.94
CA ALA A 236 4.42 1.75 16.31
C ALA A 236 3.20 2.67 16.42
N ALA A 237 3.20 3.83 15.76
CA ALA A 237 2.06 4.73 15.73
C ALA A 237 0.84 4.09 15.06
N LEU A 238 1.01 3.48 13.88
CA LEU A 238 -0.07 2.74 13.18
C LEU A 238 -0.71 1.69 14.09
N LEU A 239 0.11 0.86 14.74
CA LEU A 239 -0.37 -0.23 15.61
C LEU A 239 -0.94 0.24 16.94
N CYS A 240 -0.53 1.43 17.42
CA CYS A 240 -1.03 2.05 18.63
C CYS A 240 -2.41 2.67 18.42
N PHE A 241 -2.65 3.34 17.29
CA PHE A 241 -3.94 3.97 16.98
C PHE A 241 -4.96 3.00 16.42
N ALA A 242 -4.53 1.86 15.86
CA ALA A 242 -5.43 0.85 15.34
C ALA A 242 -6.50 0.43 16.36
N THR A 243 -7.75 0.33 15.90
CA THR A 243 -8.88 -0.13 16.72
C THR A 243 -8.67 -1.61 17.07
N PRO A 244 -8.51 -1.95 18.36
CA PRO A 244 -8.27 -3.34 18.76
C PRO A 244 -9.56 -4.16 18.72
N ASP A 245 -9.43 -5.45 18.44
CA ASP A 245 -10.49 -6.45 18.60
C ASP A 245 -11.79 -6.19 17.80
N ALA A 246 -11.71 -5.37 16.75
CA ALA A 246 -12.85 -5.01 15.92
C ALA A 246 -13.23 -6.09 14.90
N ILE A 247 -12.27 -6.94 14.49
CA ILE A 247 -12.45 -7.82 13.34
C ILE A 247 -12.86 -9.23 13.77
N SER A 248 -13.97 -9.70 13.20
CA SER A 248 -14.46 -11.07 13.35
C SER A 248 -13.84 -12.03 12.31
N GLY A 249 -13.72 -13.31 12.66
CA GLY A 249 -13.28 -14.36 11.73
C GLY A 249 -11.76 -14.42 11.47
N LEU A 250 -10.96 -13.70 12.25
CA LEU A 250 -9.50 -13.85 12.25
C LEU A 250 -9.10 -15.10 13.07
N PRO A 251 -8.10 -15.89 12.61
CA PRO A 251 -7.41 -16.84 13.46
C PRO A 251 -6.80 -16.17 14.70
N SER A 252 -6.69 -16.91 15.80
CA SER A 252 -6.25 -16.37 17.10
C SER A 252 -4.81 -15.87 17.14
N ASP A 253 -3.98 -16.30 16.19
CA ASP A 253 -2.58 -15.90 16.03
C ASP A 253 -2.38 -14.73 15.08
N THR A 254 -3.47 -14.14 14.57
CA THR A 254 -3.45 -12.98 13.68
C THR A 254 -3.73 -11.70 14.46
N ALA A 255 -2.99 -10.62 14.20
CA ALA A 255 -3.23 -9.34 14.86
C ALA A 255 -4.64 -8.80 14.56
N ASN A 256 -5.45 -8.63 15.62
CA ASN A 256 -6.77 -8.01 15.53
C ASN A 256 -6.67 -6.50 15.78
N LYS A 257 -6.10 -5.82 14.79
CA LYS A 257 -5.86 -4.37 14.79
C LYS A 257 -6.42 -3.80 13.49
N LEU A 258 -7.54 -3.10 13.56
CA LEU A 258 -8.12 -2.43 12.39
C LEU A 258 -7.54 -1.02 12.26
N LEU A 259 -7.02 -0.69 11.08
CA LEU A 259 -6.49 0.63 10.76
C LEU A 259 -7.44 1.75 11.18
N PHE A 260 -6.87 2.77 11.81
CA PHE A 260 -7.51 4.02 12.21
C PHE A 260 -6.58 5.17 11.82
N ASN A 261 -7.15 6.29 11.38
CA ASN A 261 -6.42 7.46 10.90
C ASN A 261 -6.63 8.66 11.84
#